data_AF-A0A6V7ILW2-F1
#
_entry.id   AF-A0A6V7ILW2-F1
#
_cell.length_a   1.000
_cell.length_b   1.000
_cell.length_c   1.000
_cell.angle_alpha   90.00
_cell.angle_beta   90.00
_cell.angle_gamma   90.00
#
_symmetry.space_group_name_H-M   'P 1'
#
loop_
_entity.id
_entity.type
_entity.pdbx_description
1 polymer ?
#
loop_
_entity_poly.entity_id
_entity_poly.type
_entity_poly.pdbx_seq_one_letter_code
_entity_poly.pdbx_strand_id
1 'polypeptide(L)' 'LFRHGDRTPLSTGNEQFPTNPYHNSTFEPFGIGQLTD' A
#
# COMPACT_ATOMS: atom_id res chain seq x y z
N LEU A 1 -22.25 5.78 -3.54
CA LEU A 1 -21.20 4.84 -3.08
C LEU A 1 -19.87 5.43 -3.51
N PHE A 2 -19.00 5.76 -2.57
CA PHE A 2 -17.70 6.38 -2.87
C PHE A 2 -16.57 5.43 -2.47
N ARG A 3 -15.48 5.46 -3.24
CA ARG A 3 -14.22 4.80 -2.87
C ARG A 3 -13.31 5.83 -2.19
N HIS A 4 -12.37 5.33 -1.40
CA HIS A 4 -11.22 6.11 -0.96
C HIS A 4 -10.35 6.56 -2.16
N GLY A 5 -9.56 7.61 -1.94
CA GLY A 5 -8.51 8.06 -2.86
C GLY A 5 -7.36 7.07 -2.99
N ASP A 6 -6.24 7.50 -3.57
CA ASP A 6 -5.09 6.62 -3.75
C ASP A 6 -4.38 6.35 -2.42
N ARG A 7 -3.97 5.09 -2.24
CA ARG A 7 -3.37 4.58 -1.01
C ARG A 7 -2.20 3.68 -1.32
N THR A 8 -1.27 3.60 -0.37
CA THR A 8 -0.22 2.57 -0.36
C THR A 8 -0.86 1.17 -0.19
N PRO A 9 -0.21 0.10 -0.67
CA PRO A 9 -0.74 -1.25 -0.56
C PRO A 9 -0.87 -1.67 0.91
N LEU A 10 -1.83 -2.52 1.22
CA LEU A 10 -1.89 -3.22 2.51
C LEU A 10 -0.80 -4.29 2.58
N SER A 11 -0.31 -4.58 3.79
CA SER A 11 0.63 -5.68 4.02
C SER A 11 -0.04 -7.05 4.06
N THR A 12 -1.37 -7.10 3.92
CA THR A 12 -2.17 -8.31 4.02
C THR A 12 -2.91 -8.59 2.72
N GLY A 13 -3.05 -9.87 2.39
CA GLY A 13 -3.84 -10.31 1.23
C GLY A 13 -3.06 -10.33 -0.09
N ASN A 14 -3.74 -9.95 -1.17
CA ASN A 14 -3.29 -10.11 -2.56
C ASN A 14 -2.73 -8.82 -3.19
N GLU A 15 -2.53 -7.77 -2.39
CA GLU A 15 -2.03 -6.48 -2.86
C GLU A 15 -0.49 -6.46 -2.99
N GLN A 16 0.18 -7.48 -2.44
CA GLN A 16 1.62 -7.69 -2.57
C GLN A 16 1.91 -9.09 -3.11
N PHE A 17 2.76 -9.14 -4.13
CA PHE A 17 3.24 -10.39 -4.72
C PHE A 17 4.68 -10.65 -4.24
N PRO A 18 5.12 -11.91 -4.07
CA PRO A 18 6.45 -12.22 -3.55
C PRO A 18 7.61 -11.61 -4.35
N THR A 19 7.42 -11.35 -5.64
CA THR A 19 8.41 -10.74 -6.53
C THR A 19 8.36 -9.21 -6.56
N ASN A 20 7.48 -8.58 -5.78
CA ASN A 20 7.37 -7.12 -5.74
C ASN A 20 8.65 -6.54 -5.11
N PRO A 21 9.39 -5.65 -5.82
CA PRO A 21 10.61 -5.05 -5.28
C PRO A 21 10.36 -4.20 -4.02
N TYR A 22 9.12 -3.77 -3.78
CA TYR A 22 8.71 -2.97 -2.62
C TYR A 22 8.08 -3.80 -1.51
N HIS A 23 8.17 -5.14 -1.54
CA HIS A 23 7.60 -6.03 -0.51
C HIS A 23 8.09 -5.70 0.91
N ASN A 24 9.33 -5.24 1.04
CA ASN A 24 9.92 -4.85 2.32
C ASN A 24 9.90 -3.33 2.56
N SER A 25 9.20 -2.56 1.72
CA SER A 25 9.09 -1.11 1.90
C SER A 25 8.07 -0.78 2.99
N THR A 26 8.39 0.24 3.78
CA THR A 26 7.48 0.81 4.79
C THR A 26 6.61 1.94 4.23
N PHE A 27 6.85 2.36 2.98
CA PHE A 27 6.13 3.44 2.29
C PHE A 27 6.08 4.77 3.07
N GLU A 28 7.19 5.15 3.71
CA GLU A 28 7.32 6.44 4.39
C GLU A 28 7.21 7.61 3.40
N PRO A 29 6.65 8.77 3.82
CA PRO A 29 6.16 9.09 5.17
C PRO A 29 4.73 8.59 5.46
N PHE A 30 4.02 8.08 4.45
CA PHE A 30 2.60 7.76 4.58
C PHE A 30 2.35 6.49 5.39
N GLY A 31 3.16 5.45 5.19
CA GLY A 31 2.96 4.13 5.81
C GLY A 31 2.04 3.22 4.99
N ILE A 32 1.96 1.95 5.39
CA ILE A 32 1.16 0.88 4.74
C ILE A 32 -0.35 1.17 4.82
N GLY A 33 -1.08 0.99 3.72
CA GLY A 33 -2.53 1.18 3.62
C GLY A 33 -3.06 2.61 3.75
N GLN A 34 -2.20 3.62 3.81
CA GLN A 34 -2.56 5.03 4.06
C GLN A 34 -2.81 5.81 2.77
N LEU A 35 -3.65 6.85 2.86
CA LEU A 35 -3.90 7.80 1.76
C LEU A 35 -2.66 8.62 1.45
N THR A 36 -2.43 8.82 0.16
CA THR A 36 -1.38 9.68 -0.38
C THR A 36 -2.00 10.93 -0.98
N ASP A 37 -1.24 12.03 -0.97
CA ASP A 37 -1.61 13.32 -1.59
C ASP A 37 -1.38 13.34 -3.11
#